data_AF-A0A3D5YEF9-F1
#
_entry.id   AF-A0A3D5YEF9-F1
#
_cell.length_a   1.000
_cell.length_b   1.000
_cell.length_c   1.000
_cell.angle_alpha   90.00
_cell.angle_beta   90.00
_cell.angle_gamma   90.00
#
_symmetry.space_group_name_H-M   'P 1'
#
loop_
_entity.id
_entity.type
_entity.pdbx_description
1 polymer ?
#
loop_
_entity_poly.entity_id
_entity_poly.type
_entity_poly.pdbx_seq_one_letter_code
_entity_poly.pdbx_strand_id
1 'polypeptide(L)'
;MSKISYLDHVATLLPPEEVATFQACYQQRLPKTIKVMRSKIAIDDFVQLVTDMGWKLEPTTNSDCFHVHTFTDSATLGQHFLHQG
;
A
#
# COMPACT_ATOMS: atom_id res chain seq x y z
N MET A 1 34.82 -16.27 -2.22
CA MET A 1 33.51 -16.24 -2.90
C MET A 1 33.07 -14.78 -2.98
N SER A 2 32.91 -14.22 -4.18
CA SER A 2 32.38 -12.86 -4.31
C SER A 2 30.92 -12.86 -3.88
N LYS A 3 30.51 -11.86 -3.10
CA LYS A 3 29.09 -11.66 -2.76
C LYS A 3 28.41 -11.09 -4.00
N ILE A 4 27.59 -11.91 -4.65
CA ILE A 4 26.62 -11.46 -5.66
C ILE A 4 25.58 -10.61 -4.93
N SER A 5 25.22 -9.44 -5.47
CA SER A 5 24.16 -8.62 -4.88
C SER A 5 22.79 -9.27 -5.13
N TYR A 6 21.80 -8.95 -4.30
CA TYR A 6 20.44 -9.47 -4.47
C TYR A 6 19.86 -9.14 -5.86
N LEU A 7 20.11 -7.92 -6.36
CA LEU A 7 19.63 -7.51 -7.69
C LEU A 7 20.33 -8.28 -8.82
N ASP A 8 21.63 -8.57 -8.66
CA ASP A 8 22.37 -9.40 -9.62
C ASP A 8 21.84 -10.84 -9.63
N HIS A 9 21.45 -11.38 -8.47
CA HIS A 9 20.82 -12.70 -8.39
C HIS A 9 19.44 -12.71 -9.08
N VAL A 10 18.59 -11.71 -8.81
CA VAL A 10 17.26 -11.61 -9.45
C VAL A 10 17.39 -11.45 -10.97
N ALA A 11 18.39 -10.71 -11.46
CA ALA A 11 18.64 -10.57 -12.89
C ALA A 11 18.93 -11.89 -13.60
N THR A 12 19.42 -12.92 -12.89
CA THR A 12 19.59 -14.29 -13.45
C THR A 12 18.29 -15.09 -13.57
N LEU A 13 17.21 -14.63 -12.93
CA LEU A 13 15.91 -15.31 -12.87
C LEU A 13 14.88 -14.70 -13.81
N LEU A 14 15.13 -13.50 -14.32
CA LEU A 14 14.20 -12.73 -15.15
C LEU A 14 14.62 -12.71 -16.62
N PRO A 15 13.68 -12.58 -17.55
CA PRO A 15 13.98 -12.21 -18.93
C PRO A 15 14.78 -10.89 -18.97
N PRO A 16 15.81 -10.75 -19.82
CA PRO A 16 16.67 -9.56 -19.86
C PRO A 16 15.91 -8.24 -20.00
N GLU A 17 14.79 -8.23 -20.73
CA GLU A 17 13.92 -7.10 -20.95
C GLU A 17 13.13 -6.66 -19.69
N GLU A 18 12.94 -7.55 -18.72
CA GLU A 18 12.19 -7.27 -17.48
C GLU A 18 13.08 -6.76 -16.34
N VAL A 19 14.39 -7.00 -16.43
CA VAL A 19 15.35 -6.65 -15.35
C VAL A 19 15.31 -5.15 -15.02
N ALA A 20 15.32 -4.30 -16.04
CA ALA A 20 15.28 -2.85 -15.85
C ALA A 20 13.98 -2.40 -15.18
N THR A 21 12.85 -2.97 -15.60
CA THR A 21 11.52 -2.69 -15.03
C THR A 21 11.45 -3.14 -13.57
N PHE A 22 11.93 -4.35 -13.26
CA PHE A 22 11.99 -4.85 -11.89
C PHE A 22 12.82 -3.94 -10.99
N GLN A 23 14.02 -3.55 -11.43
CA GLN A 23 14.89 -2.67 -10.64
C GLN A 23 14.23 -1.31 -10.37
N ALA A 24 13.57 -0.73 -11.37
CA ALA A 24 12.84 0.52 -11.22
C ALA A 24 11.68 0.39 -10.20
N CYS A 25 10.86 -0.67 -10.33
CA CYS A 25 9.74 -0.89 -9.42
C CYS A 25 10.18 -1.24 -8.00
N TYR A 26 11.24 -2.03 -7.83
CA TYR A 26 11.78 -2.42 -6.53
C TYR A 26 12.30 -1.23 -5.72
N GLN A 27 12.88 -0.24 -6.40
CA GLN A 27 13.37 0.99 -5.78
C GLN A 27 12.25 2.00 -5.51
N GLN A 28 11.08 1.84 -6.14
CA GLN A 28 9.95 2.73 -5.96
C GLN A 28 9.27 2.49 -4.61
N ARG A 29 8.97 3.58 -3.90
CA ARG A 29 8.17 3.51 -2.69
C ARG A 29 6.75 3.08 -3.04
N LEU A 30 6.27 2.01 -2.42
CA LEU A 30 4.90 1.54 -2.62
C LEU A 30 3.89 2.59 -2.14
N PRO A 31 2.84 2.86 -2.95
CA PRO A 31 1.69 3.61 -2.48
C PRO A 31 1.08 2.96 -1.25
N LYS A 32 0.59 3.76 -0.30
CA LYS A 32 -0.12 3.23 0.87
C LYS A 32 -1.47 2.69 0.43
N THR A 33 -1.83 1.52 0.91
CA THR A 33 -3.14 0.90 0.67
C THR A 33 -3.79 0.48 1.99
N ILE A 34 -5.11 0.57 2.06
CA ILE A 34 -5.91 0.08 3.19
C ILE A 34 -6.97 -0.90 2.67
N LYS A 35 -7.18 -1.99 3.40
CA LYS A 35 -8.25 -2.96 3.15
C LYS A 35 -9.32 -2.82 4.23
N VAL A 36 -10.56 -2.68 3.81
CA VAL A 36 -11.71 -2.55 4.70
C VAL A 36 -12.20 -3.94 5.10
N MET A 37 -12.24 -4.20 6.40
CA MET A 37 -12.78 -5.46 6.94
C MET A 37 -14.30 -5.38 6.99
N ARG A 38 -14.96 -5.86 5.93
CA ARG A 38 -16.43 -5.84 5.78
C ARG A 38 -17.20 -6.51 6.93
N SER A 39 -16.56 -7.39 7.69
CA SER A 39 -17.14 -8.01 8.89
C SER A 39 -17.25 -7.07 10.10
N LYS A 40 -16.65 -5.87 10.02
CA LYS A 40 -16.60 -4.88 11.10
C LYS A 40 -17.28 -3.56 10.73
N ILE A 41 -17.21 -3.14 9.48
CA ILE A 41 -17.78 -1.89 8.98
C ILE A 41 -18.17 -2.04 7.51
N ALA A 42 -19.29 -1.43 7.10
CA ALA A 42 -19.63 -1.34 5.69
C ALA A 42 -18.63 -0.41 4.97
N ILE A 43 -18.39 -0.64 3.68
CA ILE A 43 -17.41 0.16 2.92
C ILE A 43 -17.83 1.62 2.85
N ASP A 44 -19.10 1.89 2.59
CA ASP A 44 -19.61 3.25 2.45
C ASP A 44 -19.48 4.02 3.77
N ASP A 45 -19.79 3.37 4.90
CA ASP A 45 -19.61 3.94 6.24
C ASP A 45 -18.14 4.26 6.52
N PHE A 46 -17.22 3.37 6.14
CA PHE A 46 -15.78 3.61 6.28
C PHE A 46 -15.31 4.78 5.41
N VAL A 47 -15.71 4.81 4.14
CA VAL A 47 -15.34 5.88 3.19
C VAL A 47 -15.86 7.22 3.69
N GLN A 48 -17.09 7.27 4.19
CA GLN A 48 -17.66 8.49 4.77
C GLN A 48 -16.85 8.94 5.99
N LEU A 49 -16.62 8.03 6.95
CA LEU A 49 -15.86 8.31 8.17
C LEU A 49 -14.50 8.94 7.88
N VAL A 50 -13.71 8.34 7.01
CA VAL A 50 -12.35 8.83 6.74
C VAL A 50 -12.36 10.09 5.86
N THR A 51 -13.38 10.27 5.01
CA THR A 51 -13.58 11.53 4.27
C THR A 51 -13.88 12.69 5.22
N ASP A 52 -14.71 12.46 6.24
CA ASP A 52 -15.00 13.45 7.29
C ASP A 52 -13.74 13.79 8.11
N MET A 53 -12.81 12.84 8.23
CA MET A 53 -11.49 13.03 8.83
C MET A 53 -10.47 13.69 7.87
N GLY A 54 -10.89 14.09 6.67
CA GLY A 54 -10.05 14.77 5.68
C GLY A 54 -9.13 13.85 4.89
N TRP A 55 -9.38 12.53 4.87
CA TRP A 55 -8.57 11.60 4.09
C TRP A 55 -8.98 11.64 2.61
N LYS A 56 -8.01 11.30 1.74
CA LYS A 56 -8.25 11.14 0.30
C LYS A 56 -7.96 9.71 -0.11
N LEU A 57 -9.03 8.99 -0.45
CA LEU A 57 -8.98 7.61 -0.91
C LEU A 57 -9.22 7.51 -2.42
N GLU A 58 -8.57 6.55 -3.05
CA GLU A 58 -8.84 6.14 -4.43
C GLU A 58 -9.13 4.63 -4.46
N PRO A 59 -10.24 4.18 -5.09
CA PRO A 59 -10.54 2.76 -5.22
C PRO A 59 -9.46 2.00 -6.00
N THR A 60 -9.15 0.78 -5.57
CA THR A 60 -8.32 -0.14 -6.35
C THR A 60 -9.17 -1.07 -7.21
N THR A 61 -8.54 -1.97 -7.97
CA THR A 61 -9.23 -3.08 -8.65
C THR A 61 -9.94 -4.03 -7.69
N ASN A 62 -9.53 -4.07 -6.42
CA ASN A 62 -10.22 -4.79 -5.37
C ASN A 62 -11.23 -3.86 -4.68
N SER A 63 -12.51 -4.26 -4.70
CA SER A 63 -13.62 -3.43 -4.20
C SER A 63 -13.57 -3.08 -2.72
N ASP A 64 -12.77 -3.78 -1.91
CA ASP A 64 -12.58 -3.52 -0.48
C ASP A 64 -11.21 -2.90 -0.15
N CYS A 65 -10.45 -2.49 -1.16
CA CYS A 65 -9.12 -1.90 -0.99
C CYS A 65 -9.03 -0.52 -1.65
N PHE A 66 -8.33 0.40 -0.98
CA PHE A 66 -8.15 1.78 -1.42
C PHE A 66 -6.69 2.19 -1.36
N HIS A 67 -6.23 2.99 -2.32
CA HIS A 67 -5.01 3.78 -2.18
C HIS A 67 -5.27 4.98 -1.26
N VAL A 68 -4.31 5.28 -0.38
CA VAL A 68 -4.39 6.38 0.58
C VAL A 68 -3.42 7.48 0.15
N HIS A 69 -3.95 8.57 -0.39
CA HIS A 69 -3.16 9.70 -0.91
C HIS A 69 -2.88 10.76 0.16
N THR A 70 -3.85 11.01 1.03
CA THR A 70 -3.74 11.99 2.11
C THR A 70 -4.42 11.42 3.34
N PHE A 71 -3.77 11.59 4.48
CA PHE A 71 -4.29 11.28 5.82
C PHE A 71 -3.71 12.34 6.77
N THR A 72 -4.42 12.67 7.84
CA THR A 72 -3.95 13.65 8.81
C THR A 72 -2.84 13.05 9.70
N ASP A 73 -1.72 13.77 9.86
CA ASP A 73 -0.54 13.33 10.62
C ASP A 73 -0.80 13.09 12.12
N SER A 74 -1.94 13.54 12.66
CA SER A 74 -2.30 13.36 14.07
C SER A 74 -2.55 11.91 14.48
N ALA A 75 -2.63 10.99 13.52
CA ALA A 75 -2.68 9.57 13.80
C ALA A 75 -2.07 8.79 12.65
N THR A 76 -1.05 8.00 12.99
CA THR A 76 -0.60 6.94 12.11
C THR A 76 -1.80 6.03 11.77
N LEU A 77 -1.84 5.46 10.56
CA LEU A 77 -2.90 4.53 10.14
C LEU A 77 -3.16 3.42 11.19
N GLY A 78 -2.12 3.03 11.93
CA GLY A 78 -2.24 2.11 13.05
C GLY A 78 -2.88 2.72 14.31
N GLN A 79 -2.53 3.94 14.72
CA GLN A 79 -3.06 4.54 15.95
C GLN A 79 -4.56 4.83 15.92
N HIS A 80 -5.13 5.18 14.77
CA HIS A 80 -6.58 5.40 14.67
C HIS A 80 -7.40 4.11 14.83
N PHE A 81 -6.85 2.95 14.46
CA PHE A 81 -7.62 1.70 14.36
C PHE A 81 -7.14 0.57 15.29
N LEU A 82 -5.94 0.64 15.87
CA LEU A 82 -5.34 -0.43 16.69
C LEU A 82 -5.45 -0.23 18.21
N HIS A 83 -5.82 0.96 18.69
CA HIS A 83 -5.76 1.30 20.13
C HIS A 83 -7.06 1.80 20.75
N GLN A 84 -8.21 1.63 20.11
CA GLN A 84 -9.50 1.83 20.77
C GLN A 84 -9.96 0.54 21.48
N GLY A 85 -9.15 0.11 22.45
CA GLY A 85 -9.49 -0.94 23.41
C GLY A 85 -9.87 -0.33 24.76
#